data_AF-X0IV76-F1
#
_entry.id   AF-X0IV76-F1
#
_cell.length_a   1.000
_cell.length_b   1.000
_cell.length_c   1.000
_cell.angle_alpha   90.00
_cell.angle_beta   90.00
_cell.angle_gamma   90.00
#
_symmetry.space_group_name_H-M   'P 1'
#
loop_
_entity.id
_entity.type
_entity.pdbx_description
1 polymer ?
#
loop_
_entity_poly.entity_id
_entity_poly.type
_entity_poly.pdbx_seq_one_letter_code
_entity_poly.pdbx_strand_id
1 'polypeptide(L)'
;MEMYDGDSVVINVRWADGSPDSWEPEEVMHLDSAQMLLNFWRRQGGRHKATGLREHRVLRVLKSKESRTDKDSRLYQCQWIGLPASDDYTTWLSLDEVTDIALGQWLEFVTGLDDIFG
;
A
#
# COMPACT_ATOMS: atom_id res chain seq x y z
N MET A 1 14.00 -12.08 15.12
CA MET A 1 12.54 -11.97 15.17
C MET A 1 12.12 -11.55 13.78
N GLU A 2 11.51 -12.46 13.04
CA GLU A 2 11.16 -12.23 11.63
C GLU A 2 9.84 -11.45 11.58
N MET A 3 9.80 -10.38 10.78
CA MET A 3 8.66 -9.46 10.65
C MET A 3 7.77 -9.87 9.47
N TYR A 4 7.56 -11.17 9.25
CA TYR A 4 6.84 -11.67 8.08
C TYR A 4 5.86 -12.78 8.43
N ASP A 5 4.68 -12.71 7.83
CA ASP A 5 3.77 -13.84 7.64
C ASP A 5 3.61 -14.05 6.13
N GLY A 6 4.33 -15.03 5.58
CA GLY A 6 4.47 -15.21 4.13
C GLY A 6 5.13 -14.00 3.45
N ASP A 7 4.46 -13.42 2.44
CA ASP A 7 4.91 -12.23 1.70
C ASP A 7 4.49 -10.90 2.35
N SER A 8 3.81 -10.97 3.50
CA SER A 8 3.24 -9.80 4.18
C SER A 8 4.05 -9.43 5.40
N VAL A 9 4.40 -8.15 5.50
CA VAL A 9 5.09 -7.60 6.68
C VAL A 9 4.09 -7.46 7.81
N VAL A 10 4.46 -7.93 9.00
CA VAL A 10 3.68 -7.74 10.22
C VAL A 10 4.44 -6.86 11.22
N ILE A 11 3.69 -6.02 11.94
CA ILE A 11 4.23 -5.04 12.87
C ILE A 11 3.67 -5.32 14.25
N ASN A 12 4.55 -5.43 15.24
CA ASN A 12 4.11 -5.54 16.62
C ASN A 12 3.65 -4.16 17.12
N VAL A 13 2.37 -4.06 17.44
CA VAL A 13 1.71 -2.82 17.84
C VAL A 13 1.47 -2.85 19.34
N ARG A 14 1.85 -1.76 20.01
CA ARG A 14 1.45 -1.48 21.38
C ARG A 14 0.29 -0.48 21.38
N TRP A 15 -0.84 -0.90 21.91
CA TRP A 15 -2.07 -0.12 21.92
C TRP A 15 -2.10 0.90 23.06
N ALA A 16 -2.63 2.09 22.77
CA ALA A 16 -2.69 3.20 23.74
C ALA A 16 -3.78 3.03 24.81
N ASP A 17 -4.80 2.20 24.52
CA ASP A 17 -5.91 1.86 25.42
C ASP A 17 -5.54 0.80 26.47
N GLY A 18 -4.33 0.24 26.40
CA GLY A 18 -3.85 -0.82 27.27
C GLY A 18 -4.22 -2.23 26.83
N SER A 19 -4.80 -2.39 25.63
CA SER A 19 -5.03 -3.70 25.02
C SER A 19 -3.70 -4.45 24.81
N PRO A 20 -3.70 -5.81 24.82
CA PRO A 20 -2.48 -6.59 24.64
C PRO A 20 -1.77 -6.28 23.31
N ASP A 21 -0.44 -6.23 23.34
CA ASP A 21 0.38 -6.05 22.14
C ASP A 21 0.01 -7.14 21.10
N SER A 22 -0.31 -6.74 19.88
CA SER A 22 -0.72 -7.64 18.78
C SER A 22 0.20 -7.48 17.57
N TRP A 23 0.12 -8.44 16.65
CA TRP A 23 0.82 -8.37 15.37
C TRP A 23 -0.19 -7.97 14.30
N GLU A 24 -0.05 -6.76 13.79
CA GLU A 24 -0.93 -6.23 12.77
C GLU A 24 -0.26 -6.28 11.39
N PRO A 25 -1.00 -6.61 10.32
CA PRO A 25 -0.49 -6.48 8.96
C PRO A 25 -0.06 -5.04 8.66
N GLU A 26 1.06 -4.89 7.95
CA GLU A 26 1.54 -3.57 7.49
C GLU A 26 0.46 -2.82 6.71
N GLU A 27 -0.33 -3.54 5.91
CA GLU A 27 -1.44 -3.00 5.13
C GLU A 27 -2.51 -2.35 6.02
N VAL A 28 -3.00 -3.07 7.03
CA VAL A 28 -3.99 -2.58 8.00
C VAL A 28 -3.46 -1.35 8.72
N MET A 29 -2.20 -1.41 9.20
CA MET A 29 -1.55 -0.27 9.84
C MET A 29 -1.40 0.93 8.92
N HIS A 30 -1.25 0.70 7.61
CA HIS A 30 -1.15 1.78 6.64
C HIS A 30 -2.51 2.44 6.38
N LEU A 31 -3.59 1.65 6.35
CA LEU A 31 -4.95 2.16 6.19
C LEU A 31 -5.40 2.93 7.44
N ASP A 32 -5.22 2.35 8.62
CA ASP A 32 -5.74 2.91 9.87
C ASP A 32 -4.84 3.98 10.47
N SER A 33 -3.53 3.87 10.27
CA SER A 33 -2.53 4.67 10.99
C SER A 33 -1.29 4.98 10.14
N ALA A 34 -1.51 5.41 8.89
CA ALA A 34 -0.47 5.73 7.91
C ALA A 34 0.69 6.55 8.47
N GLN A 35 0.40 7.63 9.21
CA GLN A 35 1.43 8.52 9.74
C GLN A 35 2.34 7.79 10.74
N MET A 36 1.78 6.93 11.58
CA MET A 36 2.54 6.16 12.57
C MET A 36 3.44 5.14 11.86
N LEU A 37 2.88 4.41 10.88
CA LEU A 37 3.62 3.44 10.08
C LEU A 37 4.81 4.08 9.35
N LEU A 38 4.56 5.18 8.64
CA LEU A 38 5.61 5.87 7.87
C LEU A 38 6.70 6.43 8.79
N ASN A 39 6.35 6.93 9.96
CA ASN A 39 7.32 7.36 10.96
C ASN A 39 8.11 6.19 11.55
N PHE A 40 7.48 5.05 11.78
CA PHE A 40 8.16 3.82 12.19
C PHE A 40 9.21 3.42 11.15
N TRP A 41 8.84 3.35 9.87
CA TRP A 41 9.80 3.02 8.81
C TRP A 41 10.94 4.02 8.71
N ARG A 42 10.67 5.32 8.83
CA ARG A 42 11.72 6.35 8.87
C ARG A 42 12.72 6.11 10.00
N ARG A 43 12.26 5.73 11.20
CA ARG A 43 13.13 5.40 12.34
C ARG A 43 13.98 4.15 12.11
N GLN A 44 13.48 3.18 11.34
CA GLN A 44 14.23 1.99 10.95
C GLN A 44 15.18 2.23 9.75
N GLY A 45 15.25 3.46 9.23
CA GLY A 45 16.06 3.81 8.05
C GLY A 45 15.41 3.43 6.71
N GLY A 46 14.09 3.23 6.71
CA GLY A 46 13.26 2.88 5.55
C GLY A 46 12.78 1.43 5.61
N ARG A 47 11.62 1.16 4.98
CA ARG A 47 11.03 -0.18 4.89
C ARG A 47 12.03 -1.19 4.33
N HIS A 48 12.66 -0.87 3.19
CA HIS A 48 13.64 -1.74 2.53
C HIS A 48 14.81 -2.15 3.44
N LYS A 49 15.27 -1.26 4.34
CA LYS A 49 16.40 -1.51 5.22
C LYS A 49 15.98 -2.36 6.41
N ALA A 50 14.77 -2.13 6.90
CA ALA A 50 14.19 -2.87 8.00
C ALA A 50 13.82 -4.29 7.58
N THR A 51 13.32 -4.46 6.36
CA THR A 51 12.78 -5.75 5.90
C THR A 51 13.67 -6.48 4.88
N GLY A 52 14.52 -5.79 4.14
CA GLY A 52 15.21 -6.38 2.99
C GLY A 52 14.29 -6.67 1.78
N LEU A 53 12.98 -6.46 1.90
CA LEU A 53 12.03 -6.60 0.79
C LEU A 53 12.19 -5.43 -0.18
N ARG A 54 12.31 -5.77 -1.46
CA ARG A 54 12.38 -4.79 -2.56
C ARG A 54 11.04 -4.58 -3.23
N GLU A 55 10.17 -5.57 -3.15
CA GLU A 55 8.86 -5.54 -3.77
C GLU A 55 7.86 -4.88 -2.81
N HIS A 56 7.02 -4.04 -3.40
CA HIS A 56 5.91 -3.40 -2.71
C HIS A 56 4.61 -3.87 -3.35
N ARG A 57 3.64 -4.21 -2.50
CA ARG A 57 2.27 -4.47 -2.94
C ARG A 57 1.51 -3.14 -3.03
N VAL A 58 0.55 -3.06 -3.96
CA VAL A 58 -0.31 -1.87 -4.10
C VAL A 58 -1.22 -1.79 -2.89
N LEU A 59 -1.26 -0.63 -2.23
CA LEU A 59 -2.20 -0.33 -1.17
C LEU A 59 -3.56 0.09 -1.75
N ARG A 60 -3.54 1.05 -2.68
CA ARG A 60 -4.74 1.60 -3.32
C ARG A 60 -4.41 2.40 -4.56
N VAL A 61 -5.42 2.60 -5.42
CA VAL A 61 -5.35 3.52 -6.55
C VAL A 61 -5.85 4.90 -6.11
N LEU A 62 -5.04 5.95 -6.34
CA LEU A 62 -5.31 7.31 -5.87
C LEU A 62 -6.10 8.14 -6.89
N LYS A 63 -5.70 8.07 -8.16
CA LYS A 63 -6.33 8.83 -9.26
C LYS A 63 -6.01 8.20 -10.61
N SER A 64 -6.79 8.56 -11.63
CA SER A 64 -6.53 8.19 -13.01
C SER A 64 -6.34 9.42 -13.91
N LYS A 65 -5.67 9.25 -15.04
CA LYS A 65 -5.54 10.25 -16.11
C LYS A 65 -5.51 9.58 -17.48
N GLU A 66 -5.84 10.32 -18.51
CA GLU A 66 -5.64 9.88 -19.89
C GLU A 66 -4.15 9.76 -20.20
N SER A 67 -3.78 8.72 -20.95
CA SER A 67 -2.42 8.55 -21.43
C SER A 67 -2.12 9.58 -22.51
N ARG A 68 -0.90 10.14 -22.48
CA ARG A 68 -0.45 11.12 -23.48
C ARG A 68 -0.07 10.48 -24.80
N THR A 69 0.30 9.20 -24.77
CA THR A 69 0.77 8.44 -25.92
C THR A 69 -0.35 7.69 -26.62
N ASP A 70 -1.43 7.38 -25.90
CA ASP A 70 -2.60 6.69 -26.43
C ASP A 70 -3.87 7.31 -25.83
N LYS A 71 -4.68 7.95 -26.67
CA LYS A 71 -5.85 8.74 -26.25
C LYS A 71 -6.97 7.87 -25.68
N ASP A 72 -7.00 6.58 -26.01
CA ASP A 72 -8.02 5.65 -25.53
C ASP A 72 -7.56 4.88 -24.28
N SER A 73 -6.30 5.06 -23.86
CA SER A 73 -5.72 4.41 -22.69
C SER A 73 -5.71 5.31 -21.45
N ARG A 74 -5.95 4.71 -20.28
CA ARG A 74 -5.85 5.38 -18.97
C ARG A 74 -4.65 4.89 -18.18
N LEU A 75 -4.08 5.79 -17.39
CA LEU A 75 -3.07 5.50 -16.38
C LEU A 75 -3.65 5.70 -14.99
N TYR A 76 -3.24 4.86 -14.05
CA TYR A 76 -3.70 4.82 -12.67
C TYR A 76 -2.52 5.04 -11.72
N GLN A 77 -2.60 6.05 -10.86
CA GLN A 77 -1.57 6.31 -9.86
C GLN A 77 -1.78 5.40 -8.66
N CYS A 78 -0.86 4.48 -8.45
CA CYS A 78 -0.90 3.48 -7.38
C CYS A 78 -0.03 3.93 -6.20
N GLN A 79 -0.61 3.86 -5.01
CA GLN A 79 0.11 3.96 -3.74
C GLN A 79 0.59 2.57 -3.33
N TRP A 80 1.80 2.51 -2.80
CA TRP A 80 2.44 1.27 -2.36
C TRP A 80 2.37 1.11 -0.84
N ILE A 81 2.24 -0.12 -0.36
CA ILE A 81 2.29 -0.42 1.08
C ILE A 81 3.64 0.02 1.67
N GLY A 82 3.57 0.68 2.83
CA GLY A 82 4.72 1.24 3.55
C GLY A 82 5.33 2.52 2.95
N LEU A 83 4.74 3.08 1.88
CA LEU A 83 5.20 4.30 1.23
C LEU A 83 4.14 5.41 1.20
N PRO A 84 4.54 6.68 1.30
CA PRO A 84 3.61 7.80 1.34
C PRO A 84 2.85 7.98 0.01
N ALA A 85 1.62 8.50 0.09
CA ALA A 85 0.80 8.89 -1.06
C ALA A 85 1.28 10.19 -1.74
N SER A 86 2.57 10.27 -2.07
CA SER A 86 3.20 11.41 -2.73
C SER A 86 3.72 11.01 -4.11
N ASP A 87 3.80 11.97 -5.03
CA ASP A 87 4.20 11.72 -6.42
C ASP A 87 5.58 11.03 -6.54
N ASP A 88 6.52 11.29 -5.62
CA ASP A 88 7.85 10.65 -5.59
C ASP A 88 7.83 9.16 -5.18
N TYR A 89 6.73 8.70 -4.58
CA TYR A 89 6.59 7.37 -3.98
C TYR A 89 5.35 6.63 -4.51
N THR A 90 4.80 7.08 -5.62
CA THR A 90 3.67 6.47 -6.31
C THR A 90 4.04 6.21 -7.76
N THR A 91 3.40 5.22 -8.37
CA THR A 91 3.71 4.84 -9.76
C THR A 91 2.45 4.92 -10.59
N TRP A 92 2.57 5.42 -11.81
CA TRP A 92 1.49 5.38 -12.80
C TRP A 92 1.57 4.05 -13.55
N LEU A 93 0.53 3.23 -13.44
CA LEU A 93 0.40 1.94 -14.13
C LEU A 93 -0.69 2.03 -15.19
N SER A 94 -0.53 1.28 -16.27
CA SER A 94 -1.58 1.02 -17.25
C SER A 94 -2.71 0.17 -16.66
N LEU A 95 -3.83 0.06 -17.40
CA LEU A 95 -4.94 -0.82 -17.00
C LEU A 95 -4.49 -2.28 -16.86
N ASP A 96 -3.69 -2.77 -17.81
CA ASP A 96 -3.24 -4.16 -17.79
C ASP A 96 -2.32 -4.42 -16.59
N GLU A 97 -1.37 -3.52 -16.32
CA GLU A 97 -0.47 -3.65 -15.17
C GLU A 97 -1.22 -3.59 -13.84
N VAL A 98 -2.16 -2.65 -13.68
CA VAL A 98 -2.89 -2.52 -12.40
C VAL A 98 -3.86 -3.67 -12.17
N THR A 99 -4.50 -4.18 -13.21
CA THR A 99 -5.42 -5.33 -13.09
C THR A 99 -4.69 -6.65 -12.87
N ASP A 100 -3.44 -6.79 -13.35
CA ASP A 100 -2.59 -7.95 -13.07
C ASP A 100 -2.13 -8.00 -11.60
N ILE A 101 -1.68 -6.87 -11.04
CA ILE A 101 -1.05 -6.86 -9.71
C ILE A 101 -1.98 -6.39 -8.57
N ALA A 102 -3.10 -5.72 -8.90
CA ALA A 102 -3.94 -5.02 -7.94
C ALA A 102 -5.41 -4.92 -8.40
N LEU A 103 -5.96 -6.03 -8.93
CA LEU A 103 -7.34 -6.08 -9.42
C LEU A 103 -8.36 -5.58 -8.39
N GLY A 104 -8.20 -5.98 -7.12
CA GLY A 104 -9.10 -5.59 -6.04
C GLY A 104 -9.12 -4.08 -5.82
N GLN A 105 -7.95 -3.49 -5.60
CA GLN A 105 -7.77 -2.06 -5.37
C GLN A 105 -8.20 -1.22 -6.59
N TRP A 106 -8.02 -1.75 -7.80
CA TRP A 106 -8.52 -1.11 -9.01
C TRP A 106 -10.05 -1.13 -9.05
N LEU A 107 -10.69 -2.27 -8.74
CA LEU A 107 -12.15 -2.38 -8.70
C LEU A 107 -12.77 -1.45 -7.67
N GLU A 108 -12.19 -1.36 -6.47
CA GLU A 108 -12.61 -0.41 -5.42
C GLU A 108 -12.57 1.04 -5.95
N PHE A 109 -11.49 1.41 -6.62
CA PHE A 109 -11.33 2.75 -7.18
C PHE A 109 -12.34 3.08 -8.28
N VAL A 110 -12.62 2.15 -9.21
CA VAL A 110 -13.54 2.43 -10.34
C VAL A 110 -15.01 2.33 -9.97
N THR A 111 -15.36 1.51 -8.97
CA THR A 111 -16.75 1.36 -8.50
C THR A 111 -17.09 2.32 -7.37
N GLY A 112 -16.09 2.83 -6.65
CA GLY A 112 -16.28 3.62 -5.44
C GLY A 112 -16.81 2.81 -4.25
N LEU A 113 -16.78 1.48 -4.35
CA LEU A 113 -17.11 0.57 -3.26
C LEU A 113 -15.82 0.19 -2.56
N ASP A 114 -15.59 0.73 -1.36
CA ASP A 114 -14.67 0.12 -0.41
C ASP A 114 -15.29 -1.23 -0.05
N ASP A 115 -14.58 -2.34 -0.27
CA ASP A 115 -14.96 -3.72 0.12
C ASP A 115 -15.78 -4.56 -0.90
N ILE A 116 -15.23 -4.76 -2.10
CA ILE A 116 -15.82 -5.66 -3.12
C ILE A 116 -15.44 -7.14 -2.87
N PHE A 117 -14.47 -7.38 -1.98
CA PHE A 117 -13.95 -8.72 -1.68
C PHE A 117 -14.01 -9.10 -0.19
N GLY A 118 -14.82 -8.39 0.61
CA GLY A 118 -15.13 -8.76 1.99
C GLY A 118 -15.83 -10.10 2.13
#